data_AF-A0A382IFG3-F1
#
_entry.id   AF-A0A382IFG3-F1
#
_cell.length_a   1.000
_cell.length_b   1.000
_cell.length_c   1.000
_cell.angle_alpha   90.00
_cell.angle_beta   90.00
_cell.angle_gamma   90.00
#
_symmetry.space_group_name_H-M   'P 1'
#
loop_
_entity.id
_entity.type
_entity.pdbx_description
1 polymer ?
#
loop_
_entity_poly.entity_id
_entity_poly.type
_entity_poly.pdbx_seq_one_letter_code
_entity_poly.pdbx_strand_id
1 'polypeptide(L)'
;MHPNLISLMLFCFVTSCTPGPNNILASYSSFNFGIKKTLPHMLGVALGYTSMITILDIGLIFPFKKYPIIQDVLKVLGSIFLIYLAY
;
A
#
# COMPACT_ATOMS: atom_id res chain seq x y z
N MET A 1 13.02 -22.27 5.12
CA MET A 1 13.25 -20.85 4.77
C MET A 1 12.10 -20.40 3.87
N HIS A 2 11.36 -19.34 4.19
CA HIS A 2 10.25 -18.85 3.36
C HIS A 2 10.79 -18.43 1.97
N PRO A 3 10.50 -19.17 0.88
CA PRO A 3 11.10 -18.92 -0.44
C PRO A 3 10.70 -17.56 -1.04
N ASN A 4 9.69 -16.90 -0.47
CA ASN A 4 9.13 -15.65 -0.97
C ASN A 4 9.76 -14.40 -0.33
N LEU A 5 10.70 -14.54 0.61
CA LEU A 5 11.26 -13.39 1.34
C LEU A 5 12.03 -12.44 0.42
N ILE A 6 12.77 -13.01 -0.54
CA ILE A 6 13.49 -12.25 -1.58
C ILE A 6 12.49 -11.51 -2.48
N SER A 7 11.41 -12.16 -2.90
CA SER A 7 10.36 -11.54 -3.73
C SER A 7 9.67 -10.39 -2.99
N LEU A 8 9.37 -10.58 -1.70
CA LEU A 8 8.79 -9.54 -0.85
C LEU A 8 9.73 -8.34 -0.68
N MET A 9 11.03 -8.58 -0.43
CA MET A 9 12.02 -7.51 -0.34
C MET A 9 12.12 -6.71 -1.64
N LEU A 10 12.18 -7.39 -2.79
CA LEU A 10 12.19 -6.74 -4.10
C LEU A 10 10.91 -5.92 -4.34
N PHE A 11 9.74 -6.46 -4.01
CA PHE A 11 8.47 -5.76 -4.13
C PHE A 11 8.44 -4.50 -3.25
N CYS A 12 8.80 -4.61 -1.97
CA CYS A 12 8.88 -3.47 -1.06
C CYS A 12 9.86 -2.39 -1.56
N PHE A 13 11.00 -2.80 -2.12
CA PHE A 13 11.97 -1.86 -2.68
C PHE A 13 11.40 -1.10 -3.88
N VAL A 14 10.86 -1.81 -4.88
CA VAL A 14 10.31 -1.19 -6.09
C VAL A 14 9.14 -0.27 -5.75
N THR A 15 8.21 -0.72 -4.90
CA THR A 15 7.02 0.06 -4.53
C THR A 15 7.32 1.26 -3.63
N SER A 16 8.41 1.22 -2.85
CA SER A 16 8.86 2.37 -2.07
C SER A 16 9.51 3.45 -2.95
N CYS A 17 10.21 3.04 -4.01
CA CYS A 17 10.86 3.98 -4.94
C CYS A 17 9.92 4.58 -5.99
N THR A 18 8.76 3.98 -6.26
CA THR A 18 7.82 4.52 -7.25
C THR A 18 7.12 5.80 -6.76
N PRO A 19 6.91 6.80 -7.64
CA PRO A 19 6.20 8.01 -7.28
C PRO A 19 4.70 7.71 -7.12
N GLY A 20 4.22 7.68 -5.88
CA GLY A 20 2.81 7.61 -5.52
C GLY A 20 2.33 8.88 -4.81
N PRO A 21 1.02 9.08 -4.61
CA PRO A 21 0.47 10.26 -3.95
C PRO A 21 1.13 10.57 -2.60
N ASN A 22 1.33 9.55 -1.75
CA ASN A 22 1.98 9.70 -0.45
C ASN A 22 3.46 10.07 -0.55
N ASN A 23 4.19 9.47 -1.51
CA ASN A 23 5.60 9.78 -1.72
C ASN A 23 5.78 11.20 -2.28
N ILE A 24 4.90 11.63 -3.19
CA ILE A 24 4.87 13.00 -3.72
C ILE A 24 4.55 14.00 -2.61
N LEU A 25 3.55 13.71 -1.77
CA LEU A 25 3.19 14.57 -0.64
C LEU A 25 4.34 14.68 0.38
N ALA A 26 5.05 13.58 0.63
CA ALA A 26 6.21 13.56 1.50
C ALA A 26 7.40 14.35 0.92
N SER A 27 7.65 14.26 -0.38
CA SER A 27 8.65 15.08 -1.07
C SER A 27 8.29 16.57 -1.02
N TYR A 28 7.04 16.92 -1.29
CA TYR A 28 6.54 18.30 -1.21
C TYR A 28 6.63 18.85 0.23
N SER A 29 6.24 18.05 1.22
CA SER A 29 6.31 18.43 2.64
C SER A 29 7.77 18.60 3.10
N SER A 30 8.66 17.72 2.64
CA SER A 30 10.11 17.81 2.93
C SER A 30 10.74 19.07 2.33
N PHE A 31 10.30 19.48 1.13
CA PHE A 31 10.78 20.69 0.46
C PHE A 31 10.31 21.96 1.17
N ASN A 32 9.04 22.02 1.61
CA ASN A 32 8.47 23.23 2.20
C ASN A 32 8.72 23.37 3.72
N PHE A 33 8.67 22.27 4.47
CA PHE A 33 8.72 22.27 5.95
C PHE A 33 10.01 21.66 6.51
N GLY A 34 10.86 21.07 5.65
CA GLY A 34 12.08 20.39 6.02
C GLY A 34 11.88 18.93 6.44
N ILE A 35 12.94 18.13 6.30
CA ILE A 35 12.93 16.69 6.55
C ILE A 35 12.55 16.36 8.00
N LYS A 36 13.05 17.13 8.98
CA LYS A 36 12.79 16.90 10.42
C LYS A 36 11.31 16.96 10.79
N LYS A 37 10.55 17.87 10.16
CA LYS A 37 9.10 18.00 10.39
C LYS A 37 8.27 17.02 9.56
N THR A 38 8.87 16.43 8.53
CA THR A 38 8.20 15.46 7.65
C THR A 38 8.37 14.02 8.12
N LEU A 39 9.39 13.72 8.93
CA LEU A 39 9.58 12.45 9.64
C LEU A 39 8.32 11.91 10.35
N PRO A 40 7.62 12.68 11.21
CA PRO A 40 6.39 12.19 11.83
C PRO A 40 5.28 11.89 10.83
N HIS A 41 5.20 12.62 9.70
CA HIS A 41 4.25 12.33 8.64
C HIS A 41 4.59 11.01 7.93
N MET A 42 5.87 10.79 7.57
CA MET A 42 6.33 9.53 6.98
C MET A 42 6.07 8.33 7.90
N LEU A 43 6.34 8.47 9.20
CA LEU A 43 6.06 7.44 10.20
C LEU A 43 4.54 7.19 10.33
N GLY A 44 3.73 8.24 10.31
CA GLY A 44 2.28 8.12 10.30
C GLY A 44 1.75 7.34 9.10
N VAL A 45 2.30 7.58 7.91
CA VAL A 45 1.95 6.81 6.69
C VAL A 45 2.37 5.34 6.83
N ALA A 46 3.58 5.07 7.31
CA ALA A 46 4.07 3.70 7.48
C ALA A 46 3.24 2.90 8.51
N LEU A 47 2.94 3.51 9.67
CA LEU A 47 2.14 2.89 10.72
C LEU A 47 0.66 2.77 10.31
N GLY A 48 0.11 3.76 9.62
CA GLY A 48 -1.25 3.73 9.08
C GLY A 48 -1.43 2.60 8.06
N TYR A 49 -0.49 2.46 7.12
CA TYR A 49 -0.54 1.42 6.11
C TYR A 49 -0.42 0.01 6.70
N THR A 50 0.53 -0.19 7.62
CA THR A 50 0.73 -1.48 8.30
C THR A 50 -0.46 -1.88 9.16
N SER A 51 -1.02 -0.95 9.94
CA SER A 51 -2.22 -1.21 10.74
C SER A 51 -3.45 -1.51 9.87
N MET A 52 -3.65 -0.76 8.79
CA MET A 52 -4.74 -0.99 7.83
C MET A 52 -4.67 -2.41 7.25
N ILE A 53 -3.50 -2.84 6.75
CA ILE A 53 -3.32 -4.19 6.21
C ILE A 53 -3.58 -5.24 7.28
N THR A 54 -3.04 -5.05 8.49
CA THR A 54 -3.19 -6.04 9.56
C THR A 54 -4.66 -6.24 9.93
N ILE A 55 -5.44 -5.16 10.04
CA ILE A 55 -6.88 -5.22 10.32
C ILE A 55 -7.62 -5.89 9.16
N LEU A 56 -7.27 -5.55 7.91
CA LEU A 56 -7.91 -6.11 6.72
C LEU A 56 -7.64 -7.60 6.58
N ASP A 57 -6.41 -8.05 6.78
CA ASP A 57 -6.03 -9.46 6.72
C ASP A 57 -6.76 -10.28 7.79
N ILE A 58 -6.82 -9.79 9.03
CA ILE A 58 -7.54 -10.47 10.12
C ILE A 58 -9.05 -10.51 9.84
N GLY A 59 -9.62 -9.39 9.36
CA GLY A 59 -11.07 -9.26 9.18
C GLY A 59 -11.62 -9.98 7.95
N LEU A 60 -10.88 -9.99 6.83
CA LEU A 60 -11.39 -10.47 5.54
C LEU A 60 -10.98 -11.91 5.19
N ILE A 61 -10.14 -12.56 6.00
CA ILE A 61 -9.70 -13.94 5.74
C ILE A 61 -10.87 -14.93 5.68
N PHE A 62 -11.88 -14.78 6.54
CA PHE A 62 -13.03 -15.67 6.61
C PHE A 62 -14.00 -15.50 5.43
N PRO A 63 -14.49 -14.28 5.10
CA PRO A 63 -15.37 -14.10 3.96
C PRO A 63 -14.71 -14.45 2.62
N PHE A 64 -13.41 -14.15 2.44
CA PHE A 64 -12.70 -14.52 1.22
C PHE A 64 -12.50 -16.03 1.06
N LYS A 65 -12.28 -16.79 2.16
CA LYS A 65 -12.27 -18.25 2.09
C LYS A 65 -13.64 -18.85 1.78
N LYS A 66 -14.71 -18.25 2.29
CA LYS A 66 -16.09 -18.75 2.11
C LYS A 66 -16.66 -18.40 0.73
N TYR A 67 -16.32 -17.23 0.19
CA TYR A 67 -16.81 -16.73 -1.09
C TYR A 67 -15.64 -16.24 -1.96
N PRO A 68 -14.91 -17.15 -2.63
CA PRO A 68 -13.75 -16.78 -3.44
C PRO A 68 -14.12 -15.82 -4.60
N ILE A 69 -15.36 -15.87 -5.07
CA ILE A 69 -15.88 -15.00 -6.14
C ILE A 69 -15.80 -13.51 -5.77
N ILE A 70 -15.91 -13.16 -4.48
CA ILE A 70 -15.82 -11.77 -4.03
C ILE A 70 -14.44 -11.21 -4.34
N GLN A 71 -13.39 -12.01 -4.12
CA GLN A 71 -12.02 -11.60 -4.36
C GLN A 71 -11.75 -11.37 -5.86
N ASP A 72 -12.33 -12.18 -6.73
CA ASP A 72 -12.16 -12.02 -8.18
C ASP A 72 -12.94 -10.82 -8.73
N VAL A 73 -14.16 -10.59 -8.25
CA VAL A 73 -14.92 -9.37 -8.58
C VAL A 73 -14.16 -8.12 -8.11
N LEU A 74 -13.61 -8.14 -6.89
CA LEU A 74 -12.83 -7.02 -6.35
C LEU A 74 -11.58 -6.74 -7.20
N LYS A 75 -10.87 -7.80 -7.65
CA LYS A 75 -9.72 -7.66 -8.55
C LYS A 75 -10.12 -6.99 -9.86
N VAL A 76 -11.19 -7.46 -10.51
CA VAL A 76 -11.65 -6.91 -11.80
C VAL A 76 -12.08 -5.45 -11.64
N LEU A 77 -12.91 -5.13 -10.64
CA LEU A 77 -13.32 -3.76 -10.36
C LEU A 77 -12.14 -2.86 -10.00
N GLY A 78 -11.20 -3.35 -9.19
CA GLY A 78 -9.99 -2.64 -8.83
C GLY A 78 -9.11 -2.35 -10.05
N SER A 79 -8.94 -3.30 -10.97
CA SER A 79 -8.23 -3.08 -12.22
C SER A 79 -8.90 -2.02 -13.10
N ILE A 80 -10.22 -2.07 -13.24
CA ILE A 80 -10.98 -1.04 -13.98
C ILE A 80 -10.80 0.33 -13.34
N PHE A 81 -10.86 0.40 -12.01
CA PHE A 81 -10.64 1.64 -11.27
C PHE A 81 -9.22 2.19 -11.46
N LEU A 82 -8.20 1.33 -11.47
CA LEU A 82 -6.82 1.75 -11.74
C LEU A 82 -6.64 2.25 -13.18
N ILE A 83 -7.28 1.62 -14.16
CA ILE A 83 -7.28 2.10 -15.56
C ILE A 83 -7.95 3.47 -15.65
N TYR A 84 -9.08 3.65 -14.95
CA TYR A 84 -9.74 4.95 -14.85
C TYR A 84 -8.85 6.01 -14.21
N LEU A 85 -8.13 5.69 -13.13
CA LEU A 85 -7.24 6.64 -12.46
C LEU A 85 -5.97 6.96 -13.26
N ALA A 86 -5.59 6.08 -14.19
CA ALA A 86 -4.42 6.27 -15.06
C ALA A 86 -4.68 7.25 -16.22
N TYR A 87 -5.95 7.50 -16.57
CA TYR A 87 -6.37 8.38 -17.66
C TYR A 87 -7.12 9.61 -17.13
#